data_AF-A0A3R9GL77-F1
#
_entry.id   AF-A0A3R9GL77-F1
#
_cell.length_a   1.000
_cell.length_b   1.000
_cell.length_c   1.000
_cell.angle_alpha   90.00
_cell.angle_beta   90.00
_cell.angle_gamma   90.00
#
_symmetry.space_group_name_H-M   'P 1'
#
loop_
_entity.id
_entity.type
_entity.pdbx_description
1 polymer ?
#
loop_
_entity_poly.entity_id
_entity_poly.type
_entity_poly.pdbx_seq_one_letter_code
_entity_poly.pdbx_strand_id
1 'polypeptide(L)'
;MSDVMRKHTLYLILKHTLPNIRKIYLPGKQNDVEFNDLKLNDNVTIPRNWKCDKCDHIFKLSIDQLISRIKRDGIYCTNCKATFDTVIKVKANPLLHTDRNLFKQFIPTLVKSNMIDSLSDILVRWQCFNCHGQYECSVVKRHLEGCPYCDDKLMLKGYNTLQETHPYLEKFWDKSNDKSISEYWYKSSECINWKCPCCHVGFHCSPIEMISRTDLENSNFETCPNNCDWDTLVFNNDILYNSPKLQEEWSNKNGLLVHLH
;
A
#
# COMPACT_ATOMS: atom_id res chain seq x y z
N MET A 1 3.95 1.55 -16.64
CA MET A 1 5.29 2.20 -16.60
C MET A 1 5.07 3.70 -16.66
N SER A 2 5.18 4.40 -15.52
CA SER A 2 4.92 5.85 -15.46
C SER A 2 6.09 6.65 -16.03
N ASP A 3 5.74 7.75 -16.69
CA ASP A 3 6.57 8.71 -17.46
C ASP A 3 7.68 9.41 -16.65
N VAL A 4 7.86 9.06 -15.38
CA VAL A 4 8.87 9.65 -14.47
C VAL A 4 10.27 9.08 -14.71
N MET A 5 10.39 7.96 -15.43
CA MET A 5 11.68 7.34 -15.79
C MET A 5 12.44 8.07 -16.93
N ARG A 6 11.87 9.10 -17.55
CA ARG A 6 12.39 9.65 -18.82
C ARG A 6 13.35 10.84 -18.74
N LYS A 7 13.59 11.46 -17.58
CA LYS A 7 14.32 12.74 -17.55
C LYS A 7 15.69 12.79 -16.86
N HIS A 8 16.24 11.69 -16.32
CA HIS A 8 17.60 11.68 -15.74
C HIS A 8 18.39 10.43 -16.17
N THR A 9 18.38 10.11 -17.47
CA THR A 9 18.93 8.85 -17.99
C THR A 9 20.34 9.02 -18.54
N LEU A 10 21.30 9.37 -17.68
CA LEU A 10 22.73 9.26 -17.96
C LEU A 10 23.24 7.91 -17.45
N TYR A 11 23.55 6.98 -18.37
CA TYR A 11 24.34 5.75 -18.18
C TYR A 11 24.23 5.03 -16.82
N LEU A 12 23.05 4.50 -16.50
CA LEU A 12 22.89 3.65 -15.31
C LEU A 12 23.58 2.29 -15.52
N ILE A 13 24.74 2.12 -14.88
CA ILE A 13 25.52 0.87 -14.89
C ILE A 13 24.85 -0.14 -13.95
N LEU A 14 24.59 -1.35 -14.45
CA LEU A 14 23.84 -2.39 -13.74
C LEU A 14 24.46 -2.78 -12.40
N LYS A 15 25.78 -2.77 -12.28
CA LYS A 15 26.49 -3.05 -11.01
C LYS A 15 26.14 -2.10 -9.87
N HIS A 16 25.67 -0.89 -10.18
CA HIS A 16 25.30 0.12 -9.19
C HIS A 16 23.80 0.13 -8.91
N THR A 17 22.98 -0.21 -9.90
CA THR A 17 21.52 -0.16 -9.78
C THR A 17 20.90 -1.47 -9.32
N LEU A 18 21.37 -2.60 -9.84
CA LEU A 18 20.83 -3.95 -9.60
C LEU A 18 21.95 -4.96 -9.30
N PRO A 19 22.76 -4.74 -8.25
CA PRO A 19 23.83 -5.66 -7.88
C PRO A 19 23.36 -7.09 -7.54
N ASN A 20 22.10 -7.33 -7.18
CA ASN A 20 21.61 -8.70 -6.91
C ASN A 20 21.72 -9.62 -8.12
N ILE A 21 21.34 -9.14 -9.32
CA ILE A 21 21.38 -9.99 -10.52
C ILE A 21 22.81 -10.35 -10.94
N ARG A 22 23.84 -9.66 -10.41
CA ARG A 22 25.24 -10.07 -10.56
C ARG A 22 25.48 -11.48 -10.01
N LYS A 23 24.84 -11.84 -8.89
CA LYS A 23 25.04 -13.13 -8.20
C LYS A 23 24.75 -14.32 -9.11
N ILE A 24 23.83 -14.14 -10.05
CA ILE A 24 23.35 -15.18 -10.97
C ILE A 24 23.80 -14.96 -12.42
N TYR A 25 24.61 -13.94 -12.69
CA TYR A 25 25.15 -13.70 -14.03
C TYR A 25 26.26 -14.72 -14.32
N LEU A 26 26.13 -15.45 -15.42
CA LEU A 26 27.08 -16.52 -15.74
C LEU A 26 28.37 -15.90 -16.35
N PRO A 27 29.55 -16.06 -15.72
CA PRO A 27 30.78 -15.39 -16.15
C PRO A 27 31.44 -16.06 -17.37
N GLY A 28 32.40 -15.35 -17.98
CA GLY A 28 33.26 -15.87 -19.07
C GLY A 28 32.56 -15.91 -20.43
N LYS A 29 33.11 -16.69 -21.37
CA LYS A 29 32.67 -16.78 -22.79
C LYS A 29 31.21 -17.21 -23.00
N GLN A 30 30.46 -17.52 -21.94
CA GLN A 30 29.03 -17.82 -22.04
C GLN A 30 28.20 -16.56 -22.23
N ASN A 31 28.70 -15.39 -21.84
CA ASN A 31 28.15 -14.11 -22.24
C ASN A 31 29.22 -13.33 -23.02
N ASP A 32 28.79 -12.58 -24.02
CA ASP A 32 29.60 -11.72 -24.89
C ASP A 32 30.10 -10.44 -24.20
N VAL A 33 29.58 -10.13 -23.01
CA VAL A 33 29.91 -8.93 -22.24
C VAL A 33 30.05 -9.28 -20.76
N GLU A 34 31.02 -8.68 -20.07
CA GLU A 34 31.18 -8.80 -18.62
C GLU A 34 30.09 -8.01 -17.87
N PHE A 35 29.66 -8.49 -16.71
CA PHE A 35 28.56 -7.87 -15.97
C PHE A 35 28.81 -6.38 -15.64
N ASN A 36 30.07 -6.02 -15.40
CA ASN A 36 30.47 -4.65 -15.05
C ASN A 36 30.26 -3.64 -16.18
N ASP A 37 30.21 -4.12 -17.42
CA ASP A 37 30.09 -3.29 -18.62
C ASP A 37 28.64 -3.19 -19.09
N LEU A 38 27.73 -3.94 -18.46
CA LEU A 38 26.30 -3.88 -18.76
C LEU A 38 25.68 -2.57 -18.24
N LYS A 39 24.90 -1.96 -19.13
CA LYS A 39 24.12 -0.74 -18.91
C LYS A 39 22.64 -1.04 -19.06
N LEU A 40 21.82 -0.49 -18.16
CA LEU A 40 20.38 -0.78 -18.11
C LEU A 40 19.64 -0.32 -19.38
N ASN A 41 20.10 0.71 -20.07
CA ASN A 41 19.44 1.22 -21.28
C ASN A 41 19.75 0.38 -22.53
N ASP A 42 21.02 -0.03 -22.68
CA ASP A 42 21.52 -0.57 -23.96
C ASP A 42 21.41 -2.11 -24.01
N ASN A 43 21.37 -2.77 -22.85
CA ASN A 43 21.47 -4.23 -22.75
C ASN A 43 20.14 -4.90 -22.38
N VAL A 44 19.07 -4.13 -22.22
CA VAL A 44 17.90 -4.60 -21.47
C VAL A 44 17.20 -5.78 -22.14
N THR A 45 17.10 -5.76 -23.47
CA THR A 45 16.42 -6.77 -24.29
C THR A 45 17.37 -7.85 -24.83
N ILE A 46 18.68 -7.71 -24.65
CA ILE A 46 19.66 -8.68 -25.15
C ILE A 46 19.65 -9.90 -24.22
N PRO A 47 19.35 -11.12 -24.72
CA PRO A 47 19.34 -12.32 -23.89
C PRO A 47 20.72 -12.64 -23.33
N ARG A 48 20.81 -12.84 -22.01
CA ARG A 48 22.01 -13.24 -21.29
C ARG A 48 21.83 -14.63 -20.67
N ASN A 49 22.94 -15.32 -20.45
CA ASN A 49 22.97 -16.59 -19.73
C ASN A 49 23.13 -16.34 -18.23
N TRP A 50 22.28 -16.99 -17.45
CA TRP A 50 22.20 -16.89 -16.00
C TRP A 50 22.35 -18.27 -15.39
N LYS A 51 22.93 -18.34 -14.18
CA LYS A 51 23.05 -19.56 -13.39
C LYS A 51 22.45 -19.30 -12.01
N CYS A 52 21.47 -20.11 -11.63
CA CYS A 52 20.91 -20.05 -10.28
C CYS A 52 21.98 -20.38 -9.24
N ASP A 53 22.16 -19.53 -8.25
CA ASP A 53 23.10 -19.69 -7.12
C ASP A 53 22.62 -20.70 -6.06
N LYS A 54 21.37 -21.18 -6.16
CA LYS A 54 20.80 -22.16 -5.22
C LYS A 54 20.70 -23.58 -5.77
N CYS A 55 20.48 -23.74 -7.09
CA CYS A 55 20.30 -25.07 -7.70
C CYS A 55 21.13 -25.29 -8.98
N ASP A 56 22.03 -24.36 -9.31
CA ASP A 56 22.89 -24.39 -10.51
C ASP A 56 22.17 -24.43 -11.87
N HIS A 57 20.83 -24.40 -11.90
CA HIS A 57 20.04 -24.37 -13.14
C HIS A 57 20.43 -23.16 -14.01
N ILE A 58 20.77 -23.45 -15.27
CA ILE A 58 21.13 -22.44 -16.26
C ILE A 58 19.89 -22.08 -17.07
N PHE A 59 19.67 -20.79 -17.26
CA PHE A 59 18.56 -20.26 -18.07
C PHE A 59 18.99 -19.02 -18.83
N LYS A 60 18.27 -18.73 -19.92
CA LYS A 60 18.56 -17.61 -20.81
C LYS A 60 17.39 -16.64 -20.84
N LEU A 61 17.63 -15.39 -20.48
CA LEU A 61 16.64 -14.31 -20.49
C LEU A 61 17.33 -12.99 -20.76
N SER A 62 16.61 -12.05 -21.35
CA SER A 62 17.01 -10.65 -21.31
C SER A 62 16.80 -10.05 -19.90
N ILE A 63 17.45 -8.92 -19.63
CA ILE A 63 17.43 -8.28 -18.31
C ILE A 63 16.02 -7.78 -17.96
N ASP A 64 15.28 -7.22 -18.93
CA ASP A 64 13.89 -6.79 -18.74
C ASP A 64 12.97 -7.97 -18.38
N GLN A 65 13.13 -9.10 -19.05
CA GLN A 65 12.35 -10.32 -18.78
C GLN A 65 12.67 -10.88 -17.40
N LEU A 66 13.94 -10.90 -17.01
CA LEU A 66 14.36 -11.33 -15.68
C LEU A 66 13.80 -10.41 -14.59
N ILE A 67 13.93 -9.09 -14.75
CA ILE A 67 13.39 -8.09 -13.82
C ILE A 67 11.87 -8.23 -13.71
N SER A 68 11.17 -8.37 -14.84
CA SER A 68 9.72 -8.52 -14.87
C SER A 68 9.27 -9.79 -14.15
N ARG A 69 9.98 -10.91 -14.37
CA ARG A 69 9.72 -12.16 -13.64
C ARG A 69 9.88 -11.98 -12.14
N ILE A 70 10.99 -11.39 -11.69
CA ILE A 70 11.24 -11.18 -10.26
C ILE A 70 10.19 -10.24 -9.65
N LYS A 71 9.85 -9.15 -10.34
CA LYS A 71 8.86 -8.18 -9.83
C LYS A 71 7.45 -8.76 -9.75
N ARG A 72 7.06 -9.62 -10.70
CA ARG A 72 5.72 -10.22 -10.74
C ARG A 72 5.60 -11.43 -9.82
N ASP A 73 6.57 -12.33 -9.89
CA ASP A 73 6.49 -13.67 -9.30
C ASP A 73 7.34 -13.79 -8.01
N GLY A 74 8.16 -12.78 -7.68
CA GLY A 74 9.11 -12.80 -6.55
C GLY A 74 10.37 -13.62 -6.79
N ILE A 75 10.37 -14.48 -7.82
CA ILE A 75 11.42 -15.47 -8.09
C ILE A 75 12.26 -15.09 -9.32
N TYR A 76 13.56 -15.39 -9.30
CA TYR A 76 14.38 -15.37 -10.52
C TYR A 76 14.47 -16.75 -11.18
N CYS A 77 14.48 -17.83 -10.38
CA CYS A 77 14.64 -19.20 -10.87
C CYS A 77 13.31 -19.94 -10.86
N THR A 78 12.84 -20.38 -12.03
CA THR A 78 11.59 -21.13 -12.16
C THR A 78 11.70 -22.59 -11.69
N ASN A 79 12.93 -23.15 -11.70
CA ASN A 79 13.23 -24.52 -11.31
C ASN A 79 13.12 -24.75 -9.80
N CYS A 80 13.82 -23.94 -8.98
CA CYS A 80 13.81 -24.08 -7.52
C CYS A 80 13.07 -22.96 -6.77
N LYS A 81 12.42 -22.03 -7.49
CA LYS A 81 11.70 -20.87 -6.92
C LYS A 81 12.57 -19.92 -6.10
N ALA A 82 13.87 -19.84 -6.38
CA ALA A 82 14.78 -18.99 -5.62
C ALA A 82 14.51 -17.48 -5.82
N THR A 83 14.72 -16.72 -4.74
CA THR A 83 14.55 -15.26 -4.61
C THR A 83 15.83 -14.61 -4.08
N PHE A 84 15.94 -13.27 -4.16
CA PHE A 84 17.09 -12.54 -3.60
C PHE A 84 16.88 -12.24 -2.11
N ASP A 85 16.90 -13.31 -1.32
CA ASP A 85 16.66 -13.36 0.13
C ASP A 85 17.88 -12.94 1.00
N THR A 86 19.03 -12.68 0.37
CA THR A 86 20.29 -12.38 1.05
C THR A 86 20.76 -10.96 0.80
N VAL A 87 21.19 -10.28 1.87
CA VAL A 87 21.73 -8.92 1.79
C VAL A 87 22.95 -8.85 0.86
N ILE A 88 23.08 -7.75 0.14
CA ILE A 88 24.29 -7.40 -0.61
C ILE A 88 25.20 -6.54 0.27
N LYS A 89 26.46 -6.39 -0.14
CA LYS A 89 27.41 -5.46 0.48
C LYS A 89 28.08 -4.63 -0.60
N VAL A 90 27.50 -3.47 -0.90
CA VAL A 90 28.03 -2.53 -1.89
C VAL A 90 28.32 -1.17 -1.25
N LYS A 91 29.17 -0.37 -1.91
CA LYS A 91 29.47 1.00 -1.47
C LYS A 91 28.36 2.00 -1.85
N ALA A 92 27.65 1.74 -2.95
CA ALA A 92 26.57 2.59 -3.44
C ALA A 92 25.24 2.33 -2.71
N ASN A 93 24.22 3.14 -2.97
CA ASN A 93 22.85 2.94 -2.50
C ASN A 93 21.95 2.57 -3.69
N PRO A 94 21.79 1.28 -4.03
CA PRO A 94 21.13 0.88 -5.28
C PRO A 94 19.71 1.41 -5.41
N LEU A 95 18.93 1.36 -4.31
CA LEU A 95 17.56 1.87 -4.28
C LEU A 95 17.44 3.35 -4.61
N LEU A 96 18.43 4.17 -4.23
CA LEU A 96 18.42 5.59 -4.55
C LEU A 96 18.48 5.83 -6.07
N HIS A 97 19.16 4.93 -6.79
CA HIS A 97 19.34 5.03 -8.24
C HIS A 97 18.17 4.45 -9.04
N THR A 98 17.42 3.50 -8.47
CA THR A 98 16.29 2.85 -9.15
C THR A 98 14.95 3.48 -8.81
N ASP A 99 14.74 3.88 -7.55
CA ASP A 99 13.51 4.54 -7.10
C ASP A 99 13.78 5.44 -5.88
N ARG A 100 13.89 6.76 -6.15
CA ARG A 100 14.12 7.77 -5.12
C ARG A 100 12.94 7.89 -4.13
N ASN A 101 11.70 7.66 -4.57
CA ASN A 101 10.53 7.77 -3.70
C ASN A 101 10.45 6.58 -2.75
N LEU A 102 10.78 5.38 -3.25
CA LEU A 102 10.94 4.19 -2.45
C LEU A 102 12.06 4.39 -1.42
N PHE A 103 13.23 4.88 -1.85
CA PHE A 103 14.36 5.15 -0.97
C PHE A 103 14.01 6.10 0.18
N LYS A 104 13.21 7.16 -0.06
CA LYS A 104 12.80 8.09 0.99
C LYS A 104 11.80 7.49 1.99
N GLN A 105 11.05 6.46 1.61
CA GLN A 105 10.11 5.76 2.49
C GLN A 105 10.77 4.64 3.30
N PHE A 106 11.98 4.24 2.92
CA PHE A 106 12.73 3.20 3.61
C PHE A 106 13.21 3.71 4.98
N ILE A 107 12.92 2.95 6.04
CA ILE A 107 13.46 3.19 7.38
C ILE A 107 14.62 2.21 7.61
N PRO A 108 15.87 2.71 7.68
CA PRO A 108 17.01 1.85 8.01
C PRO A 108 16.88 1.27 9.42
N THR A 109 17.06 -0.05 9.54
CA THR A 109 17.11 -0.76 10.82
C THR A 109 18.42 -1.56 10.89
N LEU A 110 18.36 -2.88 11.00
CA LEU A 110 19.51 -3.78 10.81
C LEU A 110 19.94 -3.82 9.34
N VAL A 111 18.97 -3.71 8.41
CA VAL A 111 19.23 -3.61 6.97
C VAL A 111 19.43 -2.14 6.61
N LYS A 112 20.52 -1.84 5.90
CA LYS A 112 20.88 -0.50 5.42
C LYS A 112 20.62 -0.38 3.91
N SER A 113 20.55 0.85 3.41
CA SER A 113 20.24 1.12 1.99
C SER A 113 21.27 0.57 0.99
N ASN A 114 22.51 0.37 1.43
CA ASN A 114 23.57 -0.24 0.62
C ASN A 114 23.59 -1.78 0.70
N MET A 115 22.59 -2.37 1.37
CA MET A 115 22.44 -3.81 1.56
C MET A 115 21.29 -4.43 0.74
N ILE A 116 20.57 -3.60 -0.02
CA ILE A 116 19.39 -3.98 -0.79
C ILE A 116 19.35 -3.25 -2.14
N ASP A 117 18.70 -3.85 -3.12
CA ASP A 117 18.26 -3.18 -4.34
C ASP A 117 16.76 -3.44 -4.59
N SER A 118 16.21 -2.93 -5.69
CA SER A 118 14.77 -3.03 -5.98
C SER A 118 14.27 -4.45 -6.29
N LEU A 119 15.17 -5.44 -6.33
CA LEU A 119 14.85 -6.86 -6.55
C LEU A 119 15.05 -7.70 -5.29
N SER A 120 15.51 -7.10 -4.19
CA SER A 120 15.69 -7.79 -2.91
C SER A 120 14.35 -8.31 -2.38
N ASP A 121 14.28 -9.60 -2.08
CA ASP A 121 13.18 -10.21 -1.34
C ASP A 121 13.53 -10.25 0.15
N ILE A 122 13.77 -9.06 0.70
CA ILE A 122 14.19 -8.87 2.10
C ILE A 122 13.17 -7.99 2.77
N LEU A 123 12.60 -8.48 3.87
CA LEU A 123 11.65 -7.74 4.69
C LEU A 123 12.35 -6.53 5.31
N VAL A 124 11.81 -5.34 5.05
CA VAL A 124 12.31 -4.09 5.63
C VAL A 124 11.14 -3.22 6.08
N ARG A 125 11.46 -2.20 6.89
CA ARG A 125 10.47 -1.25 7.39
C ARG A 125 10.34 -0.05 6.46
N TRP A 126 9.09 0.34 6.23
CA TRP A 126 8.69 1.46 5.39
C TRP A 126 7.86 2.45 6.21
N GLN A 127 7.88 3.72 5.81
CA GLN A 127 6.95 4.73 6.25
C GLN A 127 6.19 5.29 5.05
N CYS A 128 4.86 5.24 5.11
CA CYS A 128 4.03 5.84 4.08
C CYS A 128 4.10 7.37 4.16
N PHE A 129 4.14 8.07 3.02
CA PHE A 129 4.04 9.54 3.02
C PHE A 129 2.63 10.07 3.22
N ASN A 130 1.60 9.28 2.90
CA ASN A 130 0.21 9.73 2.96
C ASN A 130 -0.35 9.61 4.37
N CYS A 131 -0.22 8.42 4.98
CA CYS A 131 -0.76 8.16 6.31
C CYS A 131 0.28 8.19 7.43
N HIS A 132 1.57 8.36 7.11
CA HIS A 132 2.69 8.31 8.05
C HIS A 132 2.87 7.01 8.84
N GLY A 133 2.01 6.01 8.61
CA GLY A 133 2.09 4.68 9.20
C GLY A 133 3.35 3.94 8.80
N GLN A 134 3.91 3.20 9.75
CA GLN A 134 5.08 2.35 9.56
C GLN A 134 4.65 0.89 9.42
N TYR A 135 5.19 0.20 8.43
CA TYR A 135 4.85 -1.19 8.15
C TYR A 135 6.03 -1.94 7.54
N GLU A 136 5.96 -3.26 7.54
CA GLU A 136 7.01 -4.13 6.99
C GLU A 136 6.53 -4.81 5.70
N CYS A 137 7.38 -4.81 4.68
CA CYS A 137 7.14 -5.47 3.39
C CYS A 137 8.49 -5.72 2.71
N SER A 138 8.59 -6.74 1.87
CA SER A 138 9.82 -6.98 1.11
C SER A 138 10.01 -5.95 0.00
N VAL A 139 11.27 -5.61 -0.29
CA VAL A 139 11.60 -4.53 -1.25
C VAL A 139 11.01 -4.79 -2.63
N VAL A 140 11.12 -6.03 -3.13
CA VAL A 140 10.58 -6.42 -4.43
C VAL A 140 9.05 -6.32 -4.49
N LYS A 141 8.36 -6.66 -3.40
CA LYS A 141 6.89 -6.62 -3.31
C LYS A 141 6.34 -5.21 -3.14
N ARG A 142 7.15 -4.25 -2.69
CA ARG A 142 6.70 -2.89 -2.37
C ARG A 142 6.07 -2.13 -3.55
N HIS A 143 6.35 -2.52 -4.79
CA HIS A 143 5.69 -1.96 -5.98
C HIS A 143 4.30 -2.56 -6.26
N LEU A 144 4.04 -3.78 -5.78
CA LEU A 144 2.75 -4.48 -5.93
C LEU A 144 1.88 -4.29 -4.69
N GLU A 145 2.48 -4.36 -3.52
CA GLU A 145 1.87 -4.20 -2.22
C GLU A 145 2.11 -2.75 -1.76
N GLY A 146 1.05 -1.94 -1.83
CA GLY A 146 1.04 -0.56 -1.38
C GLY A 146 1.16 -0.41 0.14
N CYS A 147 0.76 0.76 0.65
CA CYS A 147 0.64 0.95 2.09
C CYS A 147 -0.59 0.19 2.57
N PRO A 148 -0.48 -0.77 3.51
CA PRO A 148 -1.62 -1.57 3.94
C PRO A 148 -2.71 -0.74 4.63
N TYR A 149 -2.36 0.43 5.16
CA TYR A 149 -3.32 1.34 5.80
C TYR A 149 -4.10 2.17 4.78
N CYS A 150 -3.42 2.63 3.72
CA CYS A 150 -4.06 3.40 2.65
C CYS A 150 -4.88 2.52 1.71
N ASP A 151 -4.49 1.25 1.55
CA ASP A 151 -5.20 0.26 0.71
C ASP A 151 -6.29 -0.49 1.50
N ASP A 152 -6.64 -0.03 2.70
CA ASP A 152 -7.63 -0.65 3.59
C ASP A 152 -7.44 -2.15 3.83
N LYS A 153 -6.20 -2.58 4.00
CA LYS A 153 -5.86 -3.94 4.40
C LYS A 153 -5.66 -4.06 5.90
N LEU A 154 -5.23 -2.97 6.56
CA LEU A 154 -4.99 -2.92 7.99
C LEU A 154 -5.48 -1.60 8.59
N MET A 155 -5.82 -1.65 9.88
CA MET A 155 -6.10 -0.46 10.68
C MET A 155 -4.82 0.27 11.09
N LEU A 156 -4.85 1.60 11.03
CA LEU A 156 -3.90 2.53 11.61
C LEU A 156 -4.65 3.52 12.49
N LYS A 157 -4.35 3.50 13.80
CA LYS A 157 -4.94 4.44 14.76
C LYS A 157 -4.63 5.88 14.36
N GLY A 158 -5.63 6.75 14.43
CA GLY A 158 -5.49 8.16 14.02
C GLY A 158 -5.45 8.37 12.51
N TYR A 159 -5.83 7.37 11.70
CA TYR A 159 -5.91 7.51 10.25
C TYR A 159 -7.19 6.92 9.66
N ASN A 160 -7.42 5.62 9.84
CA ASN A 160 -8.57 4.93 9.22
C ASN A 160 -9.50 4.30 10.27
N THR A 161 -9.60 4.87 11.46
CA THR A 161 -10.55 4.39 12.48
C THR A 161 -11.92 5.01 12.26
N LEU A 162 -12.95 4.49 12.93
CA LEU A 162 -14.30 5.07 12.88
C LEU A 162 -14.29 6.55 13.28
N GLN A 163 -13.55 6.93 14.32
CA GLN A 163 -13.44 8.33 14.75
C GLN A 163 -12.90 9.25 13.65
N GLU A 164 -11.89 8.79 12.91
CA GLU A 164 -11.19 9.63 11.92
C GLU A 164 -11.94 9.70 10.59
N THR A 165 -12.66 8.63 10.23
CA THR A 165 -13.30 8.50 8.92
C THR A 165 -14.81 8.74 8.95
N HIS A 166 -15.46 8.42 10.07
CA HIS A 166 -16.91 8.50 10.24
C HIS A 166 -17.25 9.07 11.63
N PRO A 167 -16.75 10.28 12.00
CA PRO A 167 -16.93 10.86 13.33
C PRO A 167 -18.41 11.04 13.72
N TYR A 168 -19.30 11.21 12.74
CA TYR A 168 -20.74 11.32 12.97
C TYR A 168 -21.36 10.08 13.63
N LEU A 169 -20.71 8.92 13.55
CA LEU A 169 -21.17 7.69 14.17
C LEU A 169 -21.09 7.71 15.71
N GLU A 170 -20.40 8.68 16.30
CA GLU A 170 -20.41 8.90 17.76
C GLU A 170 -21.83 9.10 18.31
N LYS A 171 -22.75 9.66 17.49
CA LYS A 171 -24.18 9.82 17.84
C LYS A 171 -24.88 8.49 18.15
N PHE A 172 -24.39 7.40 17.58
CA PHE A 172 -24.94 6.05 17.71
C PHE A 172 -24.13 5.17 18.68
N TRP A 173 -23.08 5.71 19.28
CA TRP A 173 -22.12 4.94 20.05
C TRP A 173 -22.74 4.37 21.34
N ASP A 174 -22.57 3.06 21.56
CA ASP A 174 -22.90 2.44 22.85
C ASP A 174 -21.66 2.41 23.76
N LYS A 175 -21.78 3.03 24.93
CA LYS A 175 -20.70 3.12 25.93
C LYS A 175 -20.36 1.78 26.59
N SER A 176 -21.15 0.72 26.35
CA SER A 176 -20.89 -0.63 26.84
C SER A 176 -19.86 -1.40 26.01
N ASN A 177 -19.43 -0.87 24.85
CA ASN A 177 -18.36 -1.48 24.06
C ASN A 177 -17.02 -1.50 24.82
N ASP A 178 -16.21 -2.53 24.55
CA ASP A 178 -14.96 -2.80 25.28
C ASP A 178 -13.87 -1.74 25.04
N LYS A 179 -13.89 -1.08 23.89
CA LYS A 179 -12.88 -0.10 23.46
C LYS A 179 -13.57 1.20 23.06
N SER A 180 -12.80 2.28 22.94
CA SER A 180 -13.35 3.54 22.40
C SER A 180 -13.62 3.44 20.89
N ILE A 181 -14.51 4.29 20.35
CA ILE A 181 -14.76 4.36 18.90
C ILE A 181 -13.47 4.58 18.08
N SER A 182 -12.47 5.23 18.70
CA SER A 182 -11.16 5.53 18.11
C SER A 182 -10.31 4.29 17.84
N GLU A 183 -10.72 3.13 18.37
CA GLU A 183 -9.99 1.87 18.31
C GLU A 183 -10.64 0.84 17.39
N TYR A 184 -11.74 1.20 16.75
CA TYR A 184 -12.43 0.36 15.78
C TYR A 184 -12.13 0.80 14.36
N TRP A 185 -11.83 -0.19 13.52
CA TRP A 185 -11.57 0.02 12.09
C TRP A 185 -12.88 0.17 11.33
N TYR A 186 -12.96 1.13 10.42
CA TYR A 186 -14.20 1.39 9.68
C TYR A 186 -14.63 0.23 8.77
N LYS A 187 -13.69 -0.58 8.27
CA LYS A 187 -13.97 -1.81 7.50
C LYS A 187 -14.07 -3.08 8.35
N SER A 188 -14.08 -2.96 9.69
CA SER A 188 -14.26 -4.15 10.53
C SER A 188 -15.60 -4.83 10.24
N SER A 189 -15.56 -6.15 10.09
CA SER A 189 -16.75 -7.01 10.04
C SER A 189 -17.12 -7.56 11.42
N GLU A 190 -16.34 -7.27 12.46
CA GLU A 190 -16.66 -7.63 13.84
C GLU A 190 -17.82 -6.77 14.32
N CYS A 191 -18.91 -7.42 14.72
CA CYS A 191 -20.08 -6.72 15.24
C CYS A 191 -19.81 -6.15 16.63
N ILE A 192 -20.33 -4.94 16.86
CA ILE A 192 -20.24 -4.21 18.11
C ILE A 192 -21.60 -3.62 18.48
N ASN A 193 -21.74 -3.10 19.69
CA ASN A 193 -22.99 -2.53 20.17
C ASN A 193 -23.15 -1.09 19.68
N TRP A 194 -24.36 -0.79 19.22
CA TRP A 194 -24.81 0.53 18.80
C TRP A 194 -26.10 0.86 19.51
N LYS A 195 -26.39 2.14 19.68
CA LYS A 195 -27.60 2.62 20.31
C LYS A 195 -28.25 3.68 19.43
N CYS A 196 -29.50 3.44 19.04
CA CYS A 196 -30.23 4.41 18.23
C CYS A 196 -30.45 5.71 19.04
N PRO A 197 -30.03 6.88 18.56
CA PRO A 197 -30.27 8.14 19.27
C PRO A 197 -31.75 8.52 19.31
N CYS A 198 -32.56 8.10 18.32
CA CYS A 198 -33.98 8.46 18.24
C CYS A 198 -34.87 7.70 19.24
N CYS A 199 -34.67 6.39 19.35
CA CYS A 199 -35.55 5.50 20.13
C CYS A 199 -34.82 4.71 21.23
N HIS A 200 -33.51 4.92 21.37
CA HIS A 200 -32.65 4.31 22.40
C HIS A 200 -32.55 2.79 22.38
N VAL A 201 -33.10 2.12 21.36
CA VAL A 201 -32.93 0.69 21.17
C VAL A 201 -31.45 0.38 20.91
N GLY A 202 -30.92 -0.61 21.63
CA GLY A 202 -29.61 -1.18 21.37
C GLY A 202 -29.70 -2.18 20.22
N PHE A 203 -28.69 -2.20 19.36
CA PHE A 203 -28.58 -3.16 18.26
C PHE A 203 -27.11 -3.49 17.98
N HIS A 204 -26.89 -4.62 17.32
CA HIS A 204 -25.55 -5.18 17.15
C HIS A 204 -25.26 -5.39 15.67
N CYS A 205 -24.26 -4.67 15.16
CA CYS A 205 -23.82 -4.77 13.77
C CYS A 205 -22.35 -4.34 13.63
N SER A 206 -21.74 -4.69 12.50
CA SER A 206 -20.34 -4.35 12.23
C SER A 206 -20.18 -2.87 11.85
N PRO A 207 -19.01 -2.24 12.08
CA PRO A 207 -18.71 -0.90 11.58
C PRO A 207 -19.04 -0.68 10.09
N ILE A 208 -18.65 -1.61 9.21
CA ILE A 208 -18.92 -1.49 7.77
C ILE A 208 -20.42 -1.51 7.46
N GLU A 209 -21.19 -2.31 8.20
CA GLU A 209 -22.65 -2.35 8.09
C GLU A 209 -23.28 -1.08 8.66
N MET A 210 -22.82 -0.58 9.81
CA MET A 210 -23.32 0.64 10.42
C MET A 210 -23.15 1.85 9.48
N ILE A 211 -21.99 1.96 8.82
CA ILE A 211 -21.76 2.98 7.79
C ILE A 211 -22.79 2.83 6.67
N SER A 212 -23.01 1.60 6.19
CA SER A 212 -23.98 1.29 5.14
C SER A 212 -25.42 1.64 5.53
N ARG A 213 -25.81 1.49 6.80
CA ARG A 213 -27.14 1.86 7.33
C ARG A 213 -27.36 3.37 7.43
N THR A 214 -26.28 4.16 7.47
CA THR A 214 -26.35 5.63 7.48
C THR A 214 -26.29 6.24 6.08
N ASP A 215 -25.92 5.46 5.06
CA ASP A 215 -25.70 5.94 3.71
C ASP A 215 -27.04 6.23 3.00
N LEU A 216 -27.26 7.49 2.62
CA LEU A 216 -28.47 7.98 1.95
C LEU A 216 -28.70 7.30 0.59
N GLU A 217 -27.62 6.87 -0.07
CA GLU A 217 -27.73 6.21 -1.39
C GLU A 217 -28.13 4.73 -1.26
N ASN A 218 -28.10 4.18 -0.04
CA ASN A 218 -28.22 2.76 0.19
C ASN A 218 -29.64 2.35 0.60
N SER A 219 -30.51 2.17 -0.40
CA SER A 219 -31.91 1.75 -0.19
C SER A 219 -32.09 0.32 0.38
N ASN A 220 -31.01 -0.45 0.54
CA ASN A 220 -31.07 -1.86 0.91
C ASN A 220 -30.96 -2.11 2.41
N PHE A 221 -30.61 -1.11 3.22
CA PHE A 221 -30.37 -1.30 4.65
C PHE A 221 -31.39 -0.55 5.50
N GLU A 222 -31.95 -1.27 6.48
CA GLU A 222 -32.80 -0.68 7.51
C GLU A 222 -31.93 0.04 8.55
N THR A 223 -32.41 1.20 9.03
CA THR A 223 -31.70 2.06 9.99
C THR A 223 -31.46 1.35 11.33
N CYS A 224 -32.37 1.52 12.29
CA CYS A 224 -32.40 0.76 13.54
C CYS A 224 -33.51 -0.31 13.49
N PRO A 225 -33.56 -1.28 14.42
CA PRO A 225 -34.64 -2.27 14.48
C PRO A 225 -36.06 -1.69 14.57
N ASN A 226 -36.21 -0.43 14.98
CA ASN A 226 -37.49 0.29 15.03
C ASN A 226 -37.72 1.19 13.81
N ASN A 227 -36.89 1.09 12.77
CA ASN A 227 -36.98 1.84 11.51
C ASN A 227 -37.12 3.36 11.70
N CYS A 228 -36.30 3.94 12.59
CA CYS A 228 -36.27 5.39 12.77
C CYS A 228 -35.76 6.09 11.51
N ASP A 229 -36.39 7.20 11.15
CA ASP A 229 -35.92 8.12 10.12
C ASP A 229 -34.67 8.87 10.62
N TRP A 230 -33.49 8.34 10.37
CA TRP A 230 -32.23 8.96 10.81
C TRP A 230 -31.92 10.24 10.04
N ASP A 231 -32.37 10.36 8.80
CA ASP A 231 -32.11 11.51 7.94
C ASP A 231 -32.75 12.75 8.55
N THR A 232 -34.03 12.66 8.91
CA THR A 232 -34.72 13.77 9.56
C THR A 232 -34.33 13.90 11.03
N LEU A 233 -34.29 12.79 11.79
CA LEU A 233 -34.24 12.86 13.27
C LEU A 233 -32.82 12.93 13.85
N VAL A 234 -31.79 12.51 13.12
CA VAL A 234 -30.39 12.47 13.59
C VAL A 234 -29.52 13.44 12.80
N PHE A 235 -29.74 13.50 11.49
CA PHE A 235 -28.98 14.32 10.58
C PHE A 235 -29.70 15.60 10.16
N ASN A 236 -30.96 15.81 10.55
CA ASN A 236 -31.73 17.02 10.22
C ASN A 236 -31.74 17.36 8.71
N ASN A 237 -31.74 16.35 7.84
CA ASN A 237 -31.60 16.46 6.39
C ASN A 237 -30.27 17.09 5.90
N ASP A 238 -29.24 17.13 6.73
CA ASP A 238 -27.89 17.54 6.34
C ASP A 238 -27.23 16.47 5.48
N ILE A 239 -27.31 16.60 4.16
CA ILE A 239 -26.69 15.65 3.21
C ILE A 239 -25.16 15.60 3.27
N LEU A 240 -24.51 16.52 4.00
CA LEU A 240 -23.06 16.60 4.11
C LEU A 240 -22.54 16.13 5.48
N TYR A 241 -23.37 15.51 6.32
CA TYR A 241 -23.00 15.06 7.66
C TYR A 241 -21.76 14.13 7.69
N ASN A 242 -21.50 13.42 6.59
CA ASN A 242 -20.36 12.51 6.41
C ASN A 242 -19.14 13.16 5.75
N SER A 243 -19.24 14.45 5.39
CA SER A 243 -18.23 15.18 4.62
C SER A 243 -17.88 16.54 5.27
N PRO A 244 -17.24 16.56 6.46
CA PRO A 244 -16.97 17.80 7.20
C PRO A 244 -16.19 18.85 6.41
N LYS A 245 -15.24 18.41 5.57
CA LYS A 245 -14.47 19.33 4.70
C LYS A 245 -15.34 20.01 3.65
N LEU A 246 -16.30 19.29 3.08
CA LEU A 246 -17.25 19.89 2.13
C LEU A 246 -18.19 20.86 2.82
N GLN A 247 -18.57 20.60 4.07
CA GLN A 247 -19.35 21.56 4.87
C GLN A 247 -18.59 22.87 5.08
N GLU A 248 -17.29 22.82 5.38
CA GLU A 248 -16.44 24.00 5.54
C GLU A 248 -16.29 24.81 4.23
N GLU A 249 -16.21 24.13 3.09
CA GLU A 249 -16.07 24.75 1.77
C GLU A 249 -17.42 25.20 1.16
N TRP A 250 -18.54 24.79 1.75
CA TRP A 250 -19.84 25.03 1.17
C TRP A 250 -20.24 26.51 1.21
N SER A 251 -20.92 26.97 0.16
CA SER A 251 -21.48 28.32 0.14
C SER A 251 -22.76 28.39 -0.71
N ASN A 252 -23.53 29.46 -0.51
CA ASN A 252 -24.73 29.76 -1.30
C ASN A 252 -24.47 29.87 -2.81
N LYS A 253 -23.20 30.01 -3.23
CA LYS A 253 -22.80 30.04 -4.66
C LYS A 253 -22.86 28.66 -5.33
N ASN A 254 -23.01 27.59 -4.55
CA ASN A 254 -23.08 26.22 -5.06
C ASN A 254 -24.46 25.86 -5.65
N GLY A 255 -25.44 26.76 -5.59
CA GLY A 255 -26.74 26.61 -6.25
C GLY A 255 -27.69 25.59 -5.62
N LEU A 256 -27.32 25.02 -4.47
CA LEU A 256 -28.10 24.06 -3.70
C LEU A 256 -28.29 24.60 -2.27
N LEU A 257 -29.54 24.68 -1.82
CA LEU A 257 -29.88 24.99 -0.43
C LEU A 257 -29.61 23.74 0.41
N VAL A 258 -28.51 23.76 1.16
CA VAL A 258 -28.20 22.75 2.17
C VAL A 258 -28.44 23.40 3.53
N HIS A 259 -29.25 22.76 4.37
CA HIS A 259 -29.42 23.18 5.76
C HIS A 259 -28.15 22.81 6.54
N LEU A 260 -27.15 23.70 6.50
CA LEU A 260 -25.96 23.61 7.33
C LEU A 260 -26.27 24.26 8.68
N HIS A 261 -26.07 23.52 9.77
CA HIS A 261 -26.28 23.98 11.13
C HIS A 261 -24.96 24.25 11.85
#